data_AF-A0A4U1IN35-F1
#
_entry.id   AF-A0A4U1IN35-F1
#
_cell.length_a   1.000
_cell.length_b   1.000
_cell.length_c   1.000
_cell.angle_alpha   90.00
_cell.angle_beta   90.00
_cell.angle_gamma   90.00
#
_symmetry.space_group_name_H-M   'P 1'
#
loop_
_entity.id
_entity.type
_entity.pdbx_description
1 polymer ?
#
loop_
_entity_poly.entity_id
_entity_poly.type
_entity_poly.pdbx_seq_one_letter_code
_entity_poly.pdbx_strand_id
1 'polypeptide(L)'
;MKMTHAAYHQDPPFVGLKYVCGLPAVDLEGWPKEDPRWTTHPTPPLGFTMSVGDCLLLNETFYCVESVKPGEATFRATFKKTRGHEVLITRIRP
;
A
#
# COMPACT_ATOMS: atom_id res chain seq x y z
N MET A 1 -4.53 -5.25 -9.87
CA MET A 1 -4.64 -4.35 -8.70
C MET A 1 -3.63 -3.23 -8.90
N LYS A 2 -4.05 -1.96 -8.84
CA LYS A 2 -3.14 -0.80 -8.87
C LYS A 2 -3.13 -0.16 -7.47
N MET A 3 -1.94 0.16 -6.98
CA MET A 3 -1.71 0.68 -5.63
C MET A 3 -0.88 1.95 -5.73
N THR A 4 -1.30 3.01 -5.05
CA THR A 4 -0.52 4.23 -4.86
C THR A 4 -0.24 4.42 -3.38
N HIS A 5 0.87 5.09 -3.08
CA HIS A 5 1.28 5.42 -1.73
C HIS A 5 1.49 6.94 -1.59
N ALA A 6 1.19 7.48 -0.43
CA ALA A 6 1.56 8.83 -0.05
C ALA A 6 2.05 8.84 1.40
N ALA A 7 3.14 9.55 1.67
CA ALA A 7 3.62 9.76 3.02
C ALA A 7 3.15 11.11 3.54
N TYR A 8 2.44 11.12 4.67
CA TYR A 8 1.79 12.30 5.22
C TYR A 8 2.65 12.95 6.31
N HIS A 9 2.63 14.28 6.36
CA HIS A 9 3.21 15.07 7.45
C HIS A 9 2.33 14.98 8.71
N GLN A 10 2.39 13.86 9.42
CA GLN A 10 1.93 13.74 10.81
C GLN A 10 3.09 13.20 11.67
N ASP A 11 3.01 13.39 12.98
CA ASP A 11 4.01 12.86 13.92
C ASP A 11 3.38 11.75 14.78
N PRO A 12 3.82 10.48 14.66
CA PRO A 12 4.85 9.98 13.74
C PRO A 12 4.36 9.90 12.28
N PRO A 13 5.27 10.00 11.30
CA PRO A 13 4.91 9.92 9.88
C PRO A 13 4.43 8.51 9.52
N PHE A 14 3.41 8.44 8.68
CA PHE A 14 2.83 7.18 8.20
C PHE A 14 2.66 7.20 6.68
N VAL A 15 2.61 6.00 6.09
CA VAL A 15 2.25 5.79 4.70
C VAL A 15 0.75 5.55 4.62
N GLY A 16 0.02 6.34 3.83
CA GLY A 16 -1.31 5.95 3.38
C GLY A 16 -1.21 5.20 2.05
N LEU A 17 -1.73 3.97 2.02
CA LEU A 17 -1.89 3.19 0.80
C LEU A 17 -3.33 3.28 0.32
N LYS A 18 -3.50 3.51 -0.98
CA LYS A 18 -4.81 3.51 -1.65
C LYS A 18 -4.79 2.52 -2.80
N TYR A 19 -5.84 1.71 -2.91
CA TYR A 19 -5.98 0.78 -4.03
C TYR A 19 -7.43 0.60 -4.44
N VAL A 20 -7.59 0.27 -5.72
CA VAL A 20 -8.87 -0.01 -6.39
C VAL A 20 -8.66 -1.13 -7.40
N CYS A 21 -9.71 -1.91 -7.62
CA CYS A 21 -9.75 -2.91 -8.68
C CYS A 21 -10.44 -2.29 -9.90
N GLY A 22 -9.83 -2.43 -11.09
CA GLY A 22 -10.47 -2.04 -12.35
C GLY A 22 -10.32 -0.57 -12.77
N LEU A 23 -9.61 0.28 -12.02
CA LEU A 23 -9.35 1.67 -12.42
C LEU A 23 -7.89 1.90 -12.87
N PRO A 24 -7.64 2.82 -13.81
CA PRO A 24 -6.31 3.29 -14.16
C PRO A 24 -5.61 4.05 -13.01
N ALA A 25 -4.26 4.09 -13.02
CA ALA A 25 -3.46 4.67 -11.93
C ALA A 25 -3.67 6.19 -11.79
N VAL A 26 -3.87 6.88 -12.91
CA VAL A 26 -4.12 8.33 -12.96
C VAL A 26 -5.34 8.74 -12.12
N ASP A 27 -6.30 7.84 -11.95
CA ASP A 27 -7.51 8.12 -11.18
C ASP A 27 -7.22 8.08 -9.67
N LEU A 28 -6.23 7.29 -9.22
CA LEU A 28 -5.84 7.19 -7.80
C LEU A 28 -5.09 8.43 -7.28
N GLU A 29 -4.39 9.15 -8.16
CA GLU A 29 -3.60 10.34 -7.82
C GLU A 29 -4.47 11.61 -7.71
N GLY A 30 -5.58 11.68 -8.44
CA GLY A 30 -6.51 12.82 -8.48
C GLY A 30 -7.48 12.93 -7.31
N TRP A 31 -7.29 12.16 -6.24
CA TRP A 31 -8.13 12.24 -5.03
C TRP A 31 -7.68 13.43 -4.16
N PRO A 32 -8.50 14.49 -3.93
CA PRO A 32 -9.91 14.40 -3.52
C PRO A 32 -10.94 15.37 -4.17
N LYS A 33 -12.23 15.08 -3.90
CA LYS A 33 -13.44 15.94 -3.80
C LYS A 33 -14.24 16.42 -5.02
N GLU A 34 -13.67 16.63 -6.22
CA GLU A 34 -14.43 17.32 -7.30
C GLU A 34 -14.57 16.52 -8.61
N ASP A 35 -13.89 15.38 -8.75
CA ASP A 35 -14.00 14.60 -9.98
C ASP A 35 -15.32 13.79 -10.01
N PRO A 36 -16.22 14.06 -10.98
CA PRO A 36 -17.53 13.42 -11.07
C PRO A 36 -17.45 11.89 -11.18
N ARG A 37 -16.35 11.33 -11.66
CA ARG A 37 -16.16 9.87 -11.80
C ARG A 37 -16.24 9.14 -10.45
N TRP A 38 -15.95 9.83 -9.35
CA TRP A 38 -16.08 9.31 -8.00
C TRP A 38 -17.48 9.50 -7.39
N THR A 39 -18.31 10.39 -7.94
CA THR A 39 -19.71 10.53 -7.51
C THR A 39 -20.60 9.38 -8.01
N THR A 40 -20.21 8.74 -9.12
CA THR A 40 -20.92 7.59 -9.72
C THR A 40 -20.41 6.22 -9.23
N HIS A 41 -19.27 6.17 -8.56
CA HIS A 41 -18.70 4.97 -7.97
C HIS A 41 -18.56 5.14 -6.44
N PRO A 42 -19.55 4.69 -5.65
CA PRO A 42 -19.69 5.07 -4.24
C PRO A 42 -18.68 4.40 -3.30
N THR A 43 -17.76 3.57 -3.82
CA THR A 43 -16.76 2.92 -2.97
C THR A 43 -15.49 3.76 -2.95
N PRO A 44 -15.19 4.48 -1.85
CA PRO A 44 -13.90 5.12 -1.71
C PRO A 44 -12.79 4.08 -1.87
N PRO A 45 -11.63 4.44 -2.43
CA PRO A 45 -10.49 3.55 -2.52
C PRO A 45 -10.21 2.98 -1.13
N LEU A 46 -10.02 1.66 -1.06
CA LEU A 46 -9.67 1.02 0.19
C LEU A 46 -8.33 1.61 0.64
N GLY A 47 -8.39 2.26 1.80
CA GLY A 47 -7.28 2.97 2.39
C GLY A 47 -6.84 2.30 3.68
N PHE A 48 -5.53 2.16 3.87
CA PHE A 48 -4.98 1.82 5.18
C PHE A 48 -3.66 2.55 5.40
N THR A 49 -3.33 2.75 6.67
CA THR A 49 -2.11 3.42 7.11
C THR A 49 -1.09 2.39 7.56
N MET A 50 0.18 2.60 7.22
CA MET A 50 1.30 1.79 7.67
C MET A 50 2.36 2.66 8.33
N SER A 51 2.88 2.20 9.46
CA SER A 51 4.04 2.75 10.16
C SER A 51 5.32 2.00 9.76
N VAL A 52 6.48 2.53 10.12
CA VAL A 52 7.75 1.80 9.97
C VAL A 52 7.68 0.46 10.68
N GLY A 53 8.06 -0.61 9.98
CA GLY A 53 7.98 -2.00 10.46
C GLY A 53 6.71 -2.75 10.06
N ASP A 54 5.63 -2.06 9.68
CA ASP A 54 4.43 -2.73 9.18
C ASP A 54 4.71 -3.40 7.83
N CYS A 55 4.06 -4.54 7.59
CA CYS A 55 4.25 -5.34 6.38
C CYS A 55 2.94 -5.58 5.63
N LEU A 56 2.98 -5.42 4.31
CA LEU A 56 1.88 -5.73 3.41
C LEU A 56 2.22 -6.96 2.57
N LEU A 57 1.32 -7.95 2.56
CA LEU A 57 1.44 -9.08 1.65
C LEU A 57 0.93 -8.70 0.27
N LEU A 58 1.83 -8.71 -0.73
CA LEU A 58 1.49 -8.60 -2.13
C LEU A 58 1.86 -9.92 -2.82
N ASN A 59 0.84 -10.61 -3.32
CA ASN A 59 0.95 -11.97 -3.85
C ASN A 59 1.56 -12.95 -2.81
N GLU A 60 2.82 -13.32 -2.97
CA GLU A 60 3.57 -14.22 -2.09
C GLU A 60 4.68 -13.51 -1.32
N THR A 61 4.81 -12.18 -1.43
CA THR A 61 5.91 -11.44 -0.83
C THR A 61 5.37 -10.37 0.13
N PHE A 62 5.89 -10.37 1.35
CA PHE A 62 5.66 -9.31 2.31
C PHE A 62 6.65 -8.18 2.07
N TYR A 63 6.12 -7.00 1.79
CA TYR A 63 6.86 -5.75 1.68
C TYR A 63 6.65 -4.96 2.97
N CYS A 64 7.73 -4.73 3.72
CA CYS A 64 7.68 -3.99 4.97
C CYS A 64 8.18 -2.56 4.79
N VAL A 65 7.57 -1.62 5.50
CA VAL A 65 7.97 -0.22 5.49
C VAL A 65 9.32 -0.08 6.21
N GLU A 66 10.35 0.33 5.47
CA GLU A 66 11.70 0.54 5.99
C GLU A 66 11.88 1.98 6.48
N SER A 67 11.32 2.95 5.76
CA SER A 67 11.35 4.36 6.15
C SER A 67 10.17 5.13 5.59
N VAL A 68 9.71 6.12 6.35
CA VAL A 68 8.71 7.10 5.92
C VAL A 68 9.30 8.50 6.06
N LYS A 69 9.35 9.23 4.95
CA LYS A 69 9.68 10.67 4.90
C LYS A 69 8.52 11.38 4.21
N PRO A 70 8.32 12.68 4.42
CA PRO A 70 7.24 13.36 3.71
C PRO A 70 7.38 13.24 2.19
N GLY A 71 6.30 12.79 1.53
CA GLY A 71 6.29 12.52 0.08
C GLY A 71 6.98 11.22 -0.37
N GLU A 72 7.70 10.51 0.49
CA GLU A 72 8.49 9.33 0.12
C GLU A 72 8.35 8.18 1.14
N ALA A 73 8.12 6.97 0.66
CA ALA A 73 8.12 5.77 1.49
C ALA A 73 8.96 4.68 0.83
N THR A 74 9.81 4.03 1.63
CA THR A 74 10.65 2.92 1.15
C THR A 74 10.09 1.62 1.67
N PHE A 75 9.92 0.67 0.75
CA PHE A 75 9.46 -0.67 1.05
C PHE A 75 10.55 -1.69 0.73
N ARG A 76 10.75 -2.64 1.65
CA ARG A 76 11.68 -3.75 1.45
C ARG A 76 10.91 -5.06 1.38
N ALA A 77 11.22 -5.89 0.38
CA ALA A 77 10.78 -7.28 0.36
C ALA A 77 11.48 -8.04 1.49
N THR A 78 10.73 -8.41 2.53
CA THR A 78 11.30 -8.94 3.78
C THR A 78 10.99 -10.41 3.98
N PHE A 79 9.79 -10.87 3.61
CA PHE A 79 9.38 -12.26 3.77
C PHE A 79 8.73 -12.82 2.51
N LYS A 80 8.83 -14.13 2.30
CA LYS A 80 8.10 -14.86 1.26
C LYS A 80 7.15 -15.86 1.91
N LYS A 81 5.88 -15.80 1.53
CA LYS A 81 4.84 -16.77 1.85
C LYS A 81 4.84 -17.86 0.77
N THR A 82 5.15 -19.09 1.14
CA THR A 82 5.02 -20.24 0.24
C THR A 82 3.79 -21.03 0.64
N ARG A 83 2.91 -21.34 -0.32
CA ARG A 83 1.74 -22.20 -0.08
C ARG A 83 2.11 -23.65 -0.41
N GLY A 84 2.30 -24.47 0.63
CA GLY A 84 2.35 -25.92 0.54
C GLY A 84 1.21 -26.55 1.35
N HIS A 85 1.41 -27.75 1.90
CA HIS A 85 0.49 -28.33 2.89
C HIS A 85 0.35 -27.46 4.16
N GLU A 86 1.39 -26.70 4.48
CA GLU A 86 1.40 -25.65 5.52
C GLU A 86 1.78 -24.30 4.91
N VAL A 87 1.39 -23.22 5.59
CA VAL A 87 1.81 -21.86 5.24
C VAL A 87 3.18 -21.60 5.86
N LEU A 88 4.21 -21.54 5.02
CA LEU A 88 5.57 -21.19 5.44
C LEU A 88 5.86 -19.72 5.12
N ILE A 89 6.33 -18.98 6.12
CA ILE A 89 6.81 -17.60 5.97
C ILE A 89 8.33 -17.61 6.21
N THR A 90 9.11 -17.32 5.18
CA THR A 90 10.58 -17.31 5.25
C THR A 90 11.12 -15.91 5.04
N ARG A 91 12.14 -15.52 5.81
CA ARG A 91 12.83 -14.24 5.62
C ARG A 91 13.66 -14.27 4.35
N ILE A 92 13.48 -13.26 3.50
CA ILE A 92 14.30 -13.04 2.31
C ILE A 92 15.64 -12.49 2.80
N ARG A 93 16.74 -13.16 2.45
CA ARG A 93 18.08 -12.67 2.80
C ARG A 93 18.44 -11.49 1.89
N PRO A 94 19.08 -10.43 2.42
CA PRO A 94 19.50 -9.28 1.64
C PRO A 94 20.55 -9.64 0.59
#